data_AF-A0A9W8MAW4-F1
#
_entry.id   AF-A0A9W8MAW4-F1
#
_cell.length_a   1.000
_cell.length_b   1.000
_cell.length_c   1.000
_cell.angle_alpha   90.00
_cell.angle_beta   90.00
_cell.angle_gamma   90.00
#
_symmetry.space_group_name_H-M   'P 1'
#
loop_
_entity.id
_entity.type
_entity.pdbx_description
1 polymer ?
#
loop_
_entity_poly.entity_id
_entity_poly.type
_entity_poly.pdbx_seq_one_letter_code
_entity_poly.pdbx_strand_id
1 'polypeptide(L)'
;MPLTQELHVIRAHHLHYSSLLDDFIKNINFVQGTPTPFMTPANFDQQLIAENARLLERECKNLKDEIERLKLMLYQQERRLKNVMNLVFSSVNIDDSKRMREMTEAAVRDSAAMKQIAYLTMIFLPASFVAAVFGMNVAEINPGTLGTVPHYVAVALPFTIFTAWIIIAFQSKYIFQGEVSFWLRLTWPFKLLYDRYIKKPDSSDSNVSAEEEYKFGVEGSQDDVNMTLPTVTR
;
A
#
# COMPACT_ATOMS: atom_id res chain seq x y z
N MET A 1 16.13 -11.62 1.91
CA MET A 1 16.36 -10.69 3.03
C MET A 1 17.16 -11.41 4.11
N PRO A 2 18.50 -11.32 4.09
CA PRO A 2 19.33 -12.04 5.05
C PRO A 2 19.09 -11.56 6.49
N LEU A 3 18.84 -10.27 6.69
CA LEU A 3 18.68 -9.67 8.02
C LEU A 3 17.52 -10.25 8.85
N THR A 4 16.37 -10.54 8.24
CA THR A 4 15.22 -11.10 8.97
C THR A 4 15.48 -12.53 9.41
N GLN A 5 16.15 -13.32 8.56
CA GLN A 5 16.59 -14.69 8.89
C GLN A 5 17.62 -14.68 10.03
N GLU A 6 18.62 -13.80 9.96
CA GLU A 6 19.61 -13.62 11.03
C GLU A 6 18.93 -13.23 12.36
N LEU A 7 17.94 -12.32 12.33
CA LEU A 7 17.20 -11.93 13.53
C LEU A 7 16.44 -13.12 14.17
N HIS A 8 15.86 -13.98 13.34
CA HIS A 8 15.18 -15.20 13.83
C HIS A 8 16.17 -16.21 14.40
N VAL A 9 17.35 -16.37 13.81
CA VAL A 9 18.43 -17.23 14.33
C VAL A 9 18.92 -16.69 15.69
N ILE A 10 19.16 -15.39 15.81
CA ILE A 10 19.54 -14.75 17.08
C ILE A 10 18.47 -15.00 18.15
N ARG A 11 17.19 -14.89 17.81
CA ARG A 11 16.09 -15.17 18.74
C ARG A 11 16.09 -16.64 19.21
N ALA A 12 16.37 -17.59 18.31
CA ALA A 12 16.48 -18.99 18.66
C ALA A 12 17.65 -19.25 19.64
N HIS A 13 18.80 -18.61 19.42
CA HIS A 13 19.93 -18.67 20.35
C HIS A 13 19.58 -18.09 21.72
N HIS A 14 18.88 -16.95 21.79
CA HIS A 14 18.38 -16.39 23.05
C HIS A 14 17.52 -17.38 23.83
N LEU A 15 16.56 -18.04 23.16
CA LEU A 15 15.70 -19.03 23.79
C LEU A 15 16.51 -20.22 24.32
N HIS A 16 17.47 -20.71 23.54
CA HIS A 16 18.36 -21.80 23.94
C HIS A 16 19.19 -21.43 25.17
N TYR A 17 19.83 -20.25 25.18
CA TYR A 17 20.59 -19.78 26.34
C TYR A 17 19.73 -19.58 27.57
N SER A 18 18.49 -19.10 27.42
CA SER A 18 17.57 -18.99 28.56
C SER A 18 17.28 -20.36 29.17
N SER A 19 17.04 -21.39 28.36
CA SER A 19 16.84 -22.75 28.84
C SER A 19 18.09 -23.31 29.50
N LEU A 20 19.27 -23.05 28.92
CA LEU A 20 20.55 -23.50 29.45
C LEU A 20 20.81 -22.92 30.84
N LEU A 21 20.56 -21.61 31.04
CA LEU A 21 20.70 -20.97 32.35
C LEU A 21 19.77 -21.59 33.39
N ASP A 22 18.54 -21.97 33.01
CA ASP A 22 17.61 -22.66 33.91
C ASP A 22 18.12 -24.05 34.32
N ASP A 23 18.76 -24.77 33.40
CA ASP A 23 19.38 -26.06 33.71
C ASP A 23 20.64 -25.90 34.58
N PHE A 24 21.42 -24.83 34.40
CA PHE A 24 22.54 -24.49 35.29
C PHE A 24 22.08 -24.23 36.73
N ILE A 25 20.96 -23.51 36.92
CA ILE A 25 20.38 -23.31 38.25
C ILE A 25 20.02 -24.66 38.90
N LYS A 26 19.42 -25.59 38.15
CA LYS A 26 19.10 -26.94 38.66
C LYS A 26 20.35 -27.69 39.07
N ASN A 27 21.42 -27.61 38.28
CA ASN A 27 22.71 -28.23 38.60
C ASN A 27 23.33 -27.65 39.87
N ILE A 28 23.29 -26.33 40.06
CA ILE A 28 23.77 -25.69 41.29
C ILE A 28 22.94 -26.12 42.51
N ASN A 29 21.61 -26.15 42.37
CA ASN A 29 20.74 -26.65 43.46
C ASN A 29 21.05 -28.11 43.80
N PHE A 30 21.36 -28.94 42.80
CA PHE A 30 21.79 -30.32 43.01
C PHE A 30 23.12 -30.41 43.77
N VAL A 31 24.13 -29.63 43.37
CA VAL A 31 25.44 -29.58 44.05
C VAL A 31 25.30 -29.09 45.49
N GLN A 32 24.47 -28.07 45.72
CA GLN A 32 24.21 -27.55 47.07
C GLN A 32 23.47 -28.56 47.96
N GLY A 33 22.54 -29.34 47.38
CA GLY A 33 21.74 -30.33 48.11
C GLY A 33 22.41 -31.70 48.28
N THR A 34 23.52 -31.97 47.59
CA THR A 34 24.19 -33.27 47.63
C THR A 34 25.35 -33.26 48.62
N PRO A 35 25.30 -34.07 49.69
CA PRO A 35 26.43 -34.16 50.62
C PRO A 35 27.66 -34.74 49.92
N THR A 36 28.82 -34.13 50.14
CA THR A 36 30.08 -34.56 49.54
C THR A 36 30.50 -35.93 50.10
N PRO A 37 30.54 -37.00 49.28
CA PRO A 37 30.72 -38.37 49.77
C PRO A 37 32.08 -38.64 50.43
N PHE A 38 33.05 -37.75 50.22
CA PHE A 38 34.39 -37.85 50.81
C PHE A 38 34.58 -37.02 52.10
N MET A 39 33.71 -36.05 52.39
CA MET A 39 33.79 -35.20 53.61
C MET A 39 33.04 -35.85 54.77
N THR A 40 33.46 -37.05 55.15
CA THR A 40 32.94 -37.76 56.31
C THR A 40 33.82 -37.49 57.54
N PRO A 41 33.25 -37.51 58.77
CA PRO A 41 34.00 -37.34 60.02
C PRO A 41 35.11 -38.39 60.23
N ALA A 42 35.07 -39.50 59.47
CA ALA A 42 36.10 -40.54 59.49
C ALA A 42 37.43 -40.10 58.84
N ASN A 43 37.40 -39.12 57.92
CA ASN A 43 38.55 -38.72 57.12
C ASN A 43 39.04 -37.30 57.42
N PHE A 44 38.19 -36.44 57.99
CA PHE A 44 38.47 -35.02 58.21
C PHE A 44 37.93 -34.53 59.55
N ASP A 45 38.53 -33.46 60.08
CA ASP A 45 38.03 -32.76 61.27
C ASP A 45 36.66 -32.11 61.01
N GLN A 46 35.79 -32.14 62.01
CA GLN A 46 34.43 -31.60 61.97
C GLN A 46 34.42 -30.09 61.68
N GLN A 47 35.44 -29.36 62.17
CA GLN A 47 35.57 -27.92 61.89
C GLN A 47 35.81 -27.65 60.40
N LEU A 48 36.71 -28.42 59.77
CA LEU A 48 37.03 -28.30 58.35
C LEU A 48 35.82 -28.65 57.46
N ILE A 49 35.07 -29.69 57.83
CA ILE A 49 33.83 -30.06 57.12
C ILE A 49 32.80 -28.92 57.17
N ALA A 50 32.63 -28.30 58.35
CA ALA A 50 31.69 -27.20 58.54
C ALA A 50 32.10 -25.92 57.79
N GLU A 51 33.40 -25.62 57.74
CA GLU A 51 33.92 -24.48 56.97
C GLU A 51 33.71 -24.67 55.47
N ASN A 52 34.06 -25.84 54.94
CA ASN A 52 33.86 -26.16 53.52
C ASN A 52 32.38 -26.12 53.12
N ALA A 53 31.47 -26.61 53.96
CA ALA A 53 30.04 -26.52 53.71
C ALA A 53 29.55 -25.06 53.61
N ARG A 54 30.04 -24.18 54.49
CA ARG A 54 29.72 -22.74 54.44
C ARG A 54 30.28 -22.06 53.21
N LEU A 55 31.50 -22.41 52.80
CA LEU A 55 32.11 -21.89 51.57
C LEU A 55 31.32 -22.33 50.34
N LEU A 56 30.99 -23.62 50.23
CA LEU A 56 30.19 -24.17 49.14
C LEU A 56 28.83 -23.48 49.05
N GLU A 57 28.16 -23.28 50.18
CA GLU A 57 26.87 -22.58 50.24
C GLU A 57 26.98 -21.14 49.73
N ARG A 58 28.03 -20.41 50.16
CA ARG A 58 28.27 -19.03 49.71
C ARG A 58 28.54 -18.96 48.22
N GLU A 59 29.40 -19.82 47.69
CA GLU A 59 29.75 -19.84 46.27
C GLU A 59 28.55 -20.26 45.41
N CYS A 60 27.80 -21.28 45.81
CA CYS A 60 26.57 -21.69 45.12
C CYS A 60 25.54 -20.56 45.09
N LYS A 61 25.39 -19.84 46.20
CA LYS A 61 24.52 -18.65 46.27
C LYS A 61 24.99 -17.55 45.33
N ASN A 62 26.28 -17.22 45.35
CA ASN A 62 26.83 -16.18 44.47
C ASN A 62 26.65 -16.52 42.98
N LEU A 63 26.95 -17.77 42.60
CA LEU A 63 26.74 -18.25 41.22
C LEU A 63 25.27 -18.19 40.81
N LYS A 64 24.35 -18.54 41.71
CA LYS A 64 22.91 -18.44 41.45
C LYS A 64 22.49 -16.99 41.22
N ASP A 65 22.93 -16.07 42.07
CA ASP A 65 22.65 -14.63 41.93
C ASP A 65 23.22 -14.08 40.60
N GLU A 66 24.40 -14.52 40.18
CA GLU A 66 24.98 -14.17 38.88
C GLU A 66 24.17 -14.71 37.69
N ILE A 67 23.72 -15.96 37.76
CA ILE A 67 22.87 -16.55 36.71
C ILE A 67 21.54 -15.82 36.62
N GLU A 68 20.92 -15.46 37.74
CA GLU A 68 19.70 -14.66 37.75
C GLU A 68 19.91 -13.29 37.08
N ARG A 69 21.05 -12.63 37.35
CA ARG A 69 21.43 -11.40 36.65
C ARG A 69 21.59 -11.61 35.14
N LEU A 70 22.27 -12.67 34.72
CA LEU A 70 22.43 -13.00 33.30
C LEU A 70 21.07 -13.26 32.63
N LYS A 71 20.16 -13.96 33.31
CA LYS A 71 18.80 -14.21 32.81
C LYS A 71 18.02 -12.90 32.64
N LEU A 72 18.12 -11.97 33.58
CA LEU A 72 17.52 -10.64 33.47
C LEU A 72 18.10 -9.84 32.28
N MET A 73 19.41 -9.89 32.06
CA MET A 73 20.06 -9.26 30.90
C MET A 73 19.57 -9.87 29.58
N LEU A 74 19.49 -11.20 29.52
CA LEU A 74 19.00 -11.92 28.34
C LEU A 74 17.54 -11.53 28.03
N TYR A 75 16.69 -11.43 29.04
CA TYR A 75 15.30 -10.96 28.89
C TYR A 75 15.22 -9.52 28.34
N GLN A 76 16.08 -8.62 28.83
CA GLN A 76 16.14 -7.26 28.30
C GLN A 76 16.60 -7.22 26.83
N GLN A 77 17.59 -8.04 26.47
CA GLN A 77 18.05 -8.17 25.09
C GLN A 77 16.97 -8.74 24.17
N GLU A 78 16.19 -9.73 24.62
CA GLU A 78 15.04 -10.26 23.86
C GLU A 78 14.00 -9.17 23.57
N ARG A 79 13.68 -8.31 24.56
CA ARG A 79 12.78 -7.18 24.36
C ARG A 79 13.31 -6.18 23.33
N ARG A 80 14.62 -5.88 23.36
CA ARG A 80 15.27 -5.02 22.37
C ARG A 80 15.24 -5.64 20.98
N LEU A 81 15.54 -6.93 20.86
CA LEU A 81 15.47 -7.68 19.61
C LEU A 81 14.07 -7.64 19.01
N LYS A 82 13.03 -7.85 19.82
CA LYS A 82 11.63 -7.76 19.38
C LYS A 82 11.28 -6.35 18.86
N ASN A 83 11.75 -5.31 19.53
CA ASN A 83 11.53 -3.93 19.08
C ASN A 83 12.22 -3.66 17.73
N VAL A 84 13.47 -4.11 17.57
CA VAL A 84 14.21 -3.99 16.30
C VAL A 84 13.51 -4.77 15.19
N MET A 85 13.04 -5.98 15.47
CA MET A 85 12.31 -6.81 14.51
C MET A 85 11.05 -6.10 13.99
N ASN A 86 10.25 -5.53 14.90
CA ASN A 86 9.07 -4.77 14.54
C ASN A 86 9.41 -3.55 13.69
N LEU A 87 10.46 -2.80 14.06
CA LEU A 87 10.92 -1.64 13.29
C LEU A 87 11.37 -2.03 11.88
N VAL A 88 12.14 -3.10 11.74
CA VAL A 88 12.60 -3.61 10.44
C VAL A 88 11.39 -4.01 9.57
N PHE A 89 10.42 -4.74 10.12
CA PHE A 89 9.21 -5.10 9.38
C PHE A 89 8.37 -3.89 8.99
N SER A 90 8.19 -2.91 9.88
CA SER A 90 7.52 -1.66 9.53
C SER A 90 8.26 -0.89 8.43
N SER A 91 9.60 -0.81 8.50
CA SER A 91 10.40 -0.14 7.48
C SER A 91 10.31 -0.84 6.13
N VAL A 92 10.36 -2.18 6.10
CA VAL A 92 10.18 -2.96 4.87
C VAL A 92 8.78 -2.75 4.30
N ASN A 93 7.74 -2.75 5.13
CA ASN A 93 6.38 -2.51 4.68
C ASN A 93 6.19 -1.08 4.11
N ILE A 94 6.82 -0.07 4.72
CA ILE A 94 6.80 1.31 4.20
C ILE A 94 7.50 1.38 2.83
N ASP A 95 8.67 0.74 2.71
CA ASP A 95 9.44 0.73 1.47
C ASP A 95 8.71 -0.04 0.35
N ASP A 96 8.07 -1.17 0.68
CA ASP A 96 7.21 -1.91 -0.25
C ASP A 96 5.98 -1.10 -0.67
N SER A 97 5.34 -0.40 0.27
CA SER A 97 4.21 0.50 -0.01
C SER A 97 4.63 1.65 -0.94
N LYS A 98 5.84 2.19 -0.76
CA LYS A 98 6.39 3.23 -1.64
C LYS A 98 6.60 2.68 -3.06
N ARG A 99 7.21 1.50 -3.19
CA ARG A 99 7.37 0.83 -4.49
C ARG A 99 6.04 0.54 -5.16
N MET A 100 5.05 0.08 -4.40
CA MET A 100 3.71 -0.17 -4.91
C MET A 100 3.03 1.11 -5.39
N ARG A 101 3.23 2.23 -4.68
CA ARG A 101 2.73 3.54 -5.11
C ARG A 101 3.38 3.98 -6.42
N GLU A 102 4.70 3.86 -6.54
CA GLU A 102 5.45 4.19 -7.77
C GLU A 102 5.00 3.31 -8.95
N MET A 103 4.79 2.01 -8.71
CA MET A 103 4.26 1.08 -9.72
C MET A 103 2.84 1.45 -10.15
N THR A 104 1.98 1.81 -9.19
CA THR A 104 0.59 2.24 -9.47
C THR A 104 0.58 3.54 -10.26
N GLU A 105 1.41 4.51 -9.91
CA GLU A 105 1.55 5.77 -10.64
C GLU A 105 2.04 5.53 -12.07
N ALA A 106 3.06 4.68 -12.24
CA ALA A 106 3.55 4.27 -13.55
C ALA A 106 2.47 3.57 -14.38
N ALA A 107 1.68 2.69 -13.76
CA ALA A 107 0.56 1.99 -14.40
C ALA A 107 -0.60 2.94 -14.76
N VAL A 108 -0.89 3.96 -13.94
CA VAL A 108 -1.88 5.00 -14.27
C VAL A 108 -1.41 5.83 -15.46
N ARG A 109 -0.14 6.21 -15.50
CA ARG A 109 0.46 6.91 -16.65
C ARG A 109 0.39 6.05 -17.91
N ASP A 110 0.72 4.77 -17.81
CA ASP A 110 0.63 3.82 -18.93
C ASP A 110 -0.83 3.65 -19.39
N SER A 111 -1.77 3.59 -18.45
CA SER A 111 -3.20 3.56 -18.74
C SER A 111 -3.68 4.81 -19.47
N ALA A 112 -3.11 5.99 -19.18
CA ALA A 112 -3.43 7.21 -19.91
C ALA A 112 -2.97 7.15 -21.38
N ALA A 113 -1.77 6.62 -21.64
CA ALA A 113 -1.30 6.37 -23.00
C ALA A 113 -2.17 5.34 -23.74
N MET A 114 -2.53 4.24 -23.07
CA MET A 114 -3.41 3.22 -23.63
C MET A 114 -4.79 3.80 -24.00
N LYS A 115 -5.34 4.69 -23.16
CA LYS A 115 -6.60 5.40 -23.46
C LYS A 115 -6.49 6.26 -24.71
N GLN A 116 -5.38 6.96 -24.92
CA GLN A 116 -5.18 7.77 -26.13
C GLN A 116 -5.18 6.93 -27.40
N ILE A 117 -4.45 5.80 -27.41
CA ILE A 117 -4.42 4.88 -28.55
C ILE A 117 -5.83 4.31 -28.80
N ALA A 118 -6.52 3.87 -27.75
CA ALA A 118 -7.89 3.36 -27.85
C ALA A 118 -8.83 4.40 -28.47
N TYR A 119 -8.75 5.67 -28.06
CA TYR A 119 -9.55 6.74 -28.65
C TYR A 119 -9.25 6.96 -30.14
N LEU A 120 -7.97 6.90 -30.54
CA LEU A 120 -7.59 7.01 -31.94
C LEU A 120 -8.18 5.86 -32.80
N THR A 121 -8.16 4.64 -32.28
CA THR A 121 -8.78 3.50 -32.99
C THR A 121 -10.30 3.63 -33.06
N MET A 122 -10.94 4.13 -32.01
CA MET A 122 -12.40 4.30 -31.94
C MET A 122 -12.92 5.30 -32.98
N ILE A 123 -12.15 6.35 -33.30
CA ILE A 123 -12.51 7.32 -34.34
C ILE A 123 -12.14 6.83 -35.75
N PHE A 124 -11.03 6.11 -35.91
CA PHE A 124 -10.51 5.72 -37.22
C PHE A 124 -11.17 4.46 -37.79
N LEU A 125 -11.62 3.55 -36.93
CA LEU A 125 -12.19 2.25 -37.33
C LEU A 125 -13.48 2.40 -38.15
N PRO A 126 -14.46 3.26 -37.79
CA PRO A 126 -15.66 3.46 -38.61
C PRO A 126 -15.36 4.11 -39.96
N ALA A 127 -14.44 5.08 -40.00
CA ALA A 127 -14.02 5.73 -41.24
C ALA A 127 -13.33 4.73 -42.18
N SER A 128 -12.46 3.87 -41.63
CA SER A 128 -11.79 2.81 -42.36
C SER A 128 -12.77 1.77 -42.91
N PHE A 129 -13.82 1.43 -42.15
CA PHE A 129 -14.88 0.53 -42.60
C PHE A 129 -15.63 1.10 -43.81
N VAL A 130 -16.04 2.37 -43.74
CA VAL A 130 -16.70 3.05 -44.87
C VAL A 130 -15.78 3.09 -46.08
N ALA A 131 -14.52 3.48 -45.91
CA ALA A 131 -13.54 3.49 -47.00
C ALA A 131 -13.34 2.11 -47.64
N ALA A 132 -13.32 1.04 -46.84
CA ALA A 132 -13.21 -0.33 -47.33
C ALA A 132 -14.46 -0.76 -48.13
N VAL A 133 -15.67 -0.48 -47.64
CA VAL A 133 -16.93 -0.83 -48.32
C VAL A 133 -17.03 -0.13 -49.69
N PHE A 134 -16.63 1.14 -49.78
CA PHE A 134 -16.61 1.88 -51.05
C PHE A 134 -15.41 1.56 -51.94
N GLY A 135 -14.32 1.03 -51.36
CA GLY A 135 -13.16 0.53 -52.11
C GLY A 135 -13.36 -0.86 -52.72
N MET A 136 -14.31 -1.63 -52.18
CA MET A 136 -14.78 -2.87 -52.80
C MET A 136 -15.72 -2.53 -53.96
N ASN A 137 -15.48 -3.10 -55.16
CA ASN A 137 -16.34 -2.91 -56.33
C ASN A 137 -17.72 -3.57 -56.12
N VAL A 138 -18.61 -2.91 -55.38
CA VAL A 138 -20.00 -3.36 -55.18
C VAL A 138 -20.84 -2.90 -56.37
N ALA A 139 -21.11 -3.84 -57.29
CA ALA A 139 -21.87 -3.59 -58.52
C ALA A 139 -23.30 -3.07 -58.29
N GLU A 140 -23.89 -3.31 -57.11
CA GLU A 140 -25.22 -2.85 -56.73
C GLU A 140 -25.26 -1.38 -56.29
N ILE A 141 -24.12 -0.81 -55.88
CA ILE A 141 -23.99 0.62 -55.54
C ILE A 141 -23.60 1.44 -56.78
N ASN A 142 -23.15 0.79 -57.87
CA ASN A 142 -22.61 1.46 -59.04
C ASN A 142 -22.99 0.75 -60.36
N PRO A 143 -24.26 0.81 -60.82
CA PRO A 143 -24.64 0.32 -62.13
C PRO A 143 -24.27 1.39 -63.17
N GLY A 144 -23.05 1.29 -63.69
CA GLY A 144 -22.58 2.14 -64.81
C GLY A 144 -21.87 3.41 -64.35
N THR A 145 -20.55 3.28 -64.19
CA THR A 145 -19.53 4.34 -64.28
C THR A 145 -20.01 5.80 -64.19
N LEU A 146 -20.03 6.33 -62.96
CA LEU A 146 -19.39 7.57 -62.52
C LEU A 146 -19.73 7.72 -61.03
N GLY A 147 -19.08 6.90 -60.21
CA GLY A 147 -19.17 6.96 -58.74
C GLY A 147 -18.71 8.33 -58.26
N THR A 148 -19.64 9.26 -58.24
CA THR A 148 -19.34 10.66 -58.02
C THR A 148 -19.01 10.79 -56.54
N VAL A 149 -17.82 11.32 -56.24
CA VAL A 149 -17.38 11.82 -54.92
C VAL A 149 -18.54 12.32 -54.03
N PRO A 150 -19.57 13.02 -54.55
CA PRO A 150 -20.79 13.36 -53.82
C PRO A 150 -21.47 12.23 -53.03
N HIS A 151 -21.62 11.00 -53.56
CA HIS A 151 -22.33 9.91 -52.88
C HIS A 151 -21.52 9.34 -51.71
N TYR A 152 -20.20 9.24 -51.90
CA TYR A 152 -19.27 8.91 -50.82
C TYR A 152 -19.34 9.96 -49.70
N VAL A 153 -19.29 11.25 -50.06
CA VAL A 153 -19.39 12.36 -49.10
C VAL A 153 -20.76 12.37 -48.40
N ALA A 154 -21.84 12.07 -49.13
CA ALA A 154 -23.21 12.04 -48.59
C ALA A 154 -23.43 10.94 -47.55
N VAL A 155 -22.71 9.82 -47.64
CA VAL A 155 -22.79 8.73 -46.65
C VAL A 155 -21.72 8.87 -45.56
N ALA A 156 -20.51 9.30 -45.92
CA ALA A 156 -19.40 9.43 -44.97
C ALA A 156 -19.60 10.58 -43.97
N LEU A 157 -20.16 11.72 -44.38
CA LEU A 157 -20.44 12.85 -43.47
C LEU A 157 -21.41 12.51 -42.33
N PRO A 158 -22.62 11.98 -42.58
CA PRO A 158 -23.54 11.66 -41.49
C PRO A 158 -22.99 10.54 -40.61
N PHE A 159 -22.26 9.57 -41.17
CA PHE A 159 -21.66 8.48 -40.40
C PHE A 159 -20.53 8.99 -39.51
N THR A 160 -19.67 9.89 -40.00
CA THR A 160 -18.62 10.53 -39.20
C THR A 160 -19.20 11.40 -38.08
N ILE A 161 -20.24 12.20 -38.37
CA ILE A 161 -20.97 12.98 -37.35
C ILE A 161 -21.60 12.06 -36.30
N PHE A 162 -22.22 10.96 -36.71
CA PHE A 162 -22.83 9.99 -35.79
C PHE A 162 -21.78 9.30 -34.91
N THR A 163 -20.63 8.92 -35.48
CA THR A 163 -19.53 8.33 -34.71
C THR A 163 -18.92 9.33 -33.74
N ALA A 164 -18.70 10.59 -34.15
CA ALA A 164 -18.24 11.66 -33.27
C ALA A 164 -19.25 11.93 -32.15
N TRP A 165 -20.55 11.92 -32.46
CA TRP A 165 -21.62 12.08 -31.48
C TRP A 165 -21.65 10.94 -30.45
N ILE A 166 -21.55 9.69 -30.89
CA ILE A 166 -21.41 8.52 -30.00
C ILE A 166 -20.19 8.69 -29.10
N ILE A 167 -19.04 9.06 -29.65
CA ILE A 167 -17.80 9.23 -28.87
C ILE A 167 -17.99 10.29 -27.78
N ILE A 168 -18.51 11.47 -28.12
CA ILE A 168 -18.75 12.57 -27.17
C ILE A 168 -19.78 12.15 -26.11
N ALA A 169 -20.84 11.45 -26.52
CA ALA A 169 -21.89 11.00 -25.61
C ALA A 169 -21.40 9.92 -24.63
N PHE A 170 -20.52 9.01 -25.06
CA PHE A 170 -19.88 8.05 -24.16
C PHE A 170 -18.83 8.70 -23.25
N GLN A 171 -18.15 9.77 -23.69
CA GLN A 171 -17.23 10.55 -22.85
C GLN A 171 -17.93 11.35 -21.74
N SER A 172 -19.17 11.79 -21.95
CA SER A 172 -20.02 12.41 -20.91
C SER A 172 -20.15 11.52 -19.65
N LYS A 173 -19.91 10.21 -19.81
CA LYS A 173 -19.39 9.22 -18.84
C LYS A 173 -18.66 9.79 -17.61
N TYR A 174 -17.69 10.66 -17.91
CA TYR A 174 -16.66 11.10 -16.99
C TYR A 174 -16.85 12.55 -16.50
N ILE A 175 -17.67 13.36 -17.17
CA ILE A 175 -17.86 14.79 -16.85
C ILE A 175 -18.90 15.01 -15.75
N PHE A 176 -19.93 14.15 -15.67
CA PHE A 176 -20.96 14.24 -14.65
C PHE A 176 -20.84 13.09 -13.65
N GLN A 177 -20.33 13.39 -12.44
CA GLN A 177 -20.42 12.48 -11.30
C GLN A 177 -21.81 12.64 -10.64
N GLY A 178 -22.80 11.87 -11.12
CA GLY A 178 -24.15 11.84 -10.57
C GLY A 178 -25.05 10.84 -11.30
N GLU A 179 -26.02 10.26 -10.58
CA GLU A 179 -27.02 9.33 -11.12
C GLU A 179 -28.05 10.07 -12.00
N VAL A 180 -27.68 10.38 -13.24
CA VAL A 180 -28.63 10.88 -14.24
C VAL A 180 -28.97 9.81 -15.26
N SER A 181 -30.25 9.75 -15.63
CA SER A 181 -30.81 8.79 -16.59
C SER A 181 -30.02 8.80 -17.91
N PHE A 182 -29.69 7.61 -18.42
CA PHE A 182 -28.84 7.36 -19.60
C PHE A 182 -29.22 8.23 -20.82
N TRP A 183 -30.51 8.47 -21.03
CA TRP A 183 -31.03 9.28 -22.13
C TRP A 183 -30.78 10.78 -22.00
N LEU A 184 -30.82 11.32 -20.78
CA LEU A 184 -30.52 12.73 -20.52
C LEU A 184 -29.01 13.02 -20.71
N ARG A 185 -28.19 11.99 -20.50
CA ARG A 185 -26.74 12.03 -20.69
C ARG A 185 -26.34 11.99 -22.17
N LEU A 186 -27.07 11.21 -22.97
CA LEU A 186 -26.83 11.04 -24.40
C LEU A 186 -27.12 12.33 -25.19
N THR A 187 -28.05 13.17 -24.72
CA THR A 187 -28.49 14.39 -25.43
C THR A 187 -27.74 15.66 -25.03
N TRP A 188 -26.90 15.63 -23.98
CA TRP A 188 -26.15 16.80 -23.51
C TRP A 188 -25.30 17.52 -24.58
N PRO A 189 -24.58 16.83 -25.49
CA PRO A 189 -23.79 17.50 -26.53
C PRO A 189 -24.66 18.32 -27.49
N PHE A 190 -25.86 17.82 -27.79
CA PHE A 190 -26.82 18.49 -28.65
C PHE A 190 -27.46 19.69 -27.94
N LYS A 191 -27.77 19.55 -26.64
CA LYS A 191 -28.26 20.66 -25.81
C LYS A 191 -27.24 21.80 -25.74
N LEU A 192 -25.96 21.50 -25.55
CA LEU A 192 -24.90 22.52 -25.50
C LEU A 192 -24.72 23.24 -26.84
N LEU A 193 -24.76 22.51 -27.95
CA LEU A 193 -24.73 23.08 -29.29
C LEU A 193 -25.97 23.94 -29.57
N TYR A 194 -27.15 23.50 -29.13
CA TYR A 194 -28.40 24.23 -29.24
C TYR A 194 -28.37 25.52 -28.41
N ASP A 195 -27.95 25.45 -27.14
CA ASP A 195 -27.80 26.61 -26.25
C ASP A 195 -26.74 27.61 -26.79
N ARG A 196 -25.67 27.11 -27.44
CA ARG A 196 -24.66 27.95 -28.10
C ARG A 196 -25.20 28.67 -29.35
N TYR A 197 -26.10 28.04 -30.12
CA TYR A 197 -26.60 28.59 -31.39
C TYR A 197 -27.86 29.45 -31.23
N ILE A 198 -28.62 29.31 -30.14
CA ILE A 198 -29.95 29.94 -29.99
C ILE A 198 -30.07 30.99 -28.87
N LYS A 199 -29.07 31.15 -27.99
CA LYS A 199 -29.18 32.12 -26.89
C LYS A 199 -28.84 33.56 -27.34
N LYS A 200 -29.88 34.35 -27.64
CA LYS A 200 -29.85 35.83 -27.48
C LYS A 200 -29.50 36.15 -26.01
N PRO A 201 -28.73 37.21 -25.72
CA PRO A 201 -28.37 37.55 -24.35
C PRO A 201 -29.65 38.02 -23.64
N ASP A 202 -30.20 37.19 -22.76
CA ASP A 202 -31.13 37.66 -21.75
C ASP A 202 -30.33 37.94 -20.48
N SER A 203 -30.33 39.21 -20.10
CA SER A 203 -29.67 39.78 -18.94
C SER A 203 -30.50 39.48 -17.70
N SER A 204 -30.23 38.36 -17.03
CA SER A 204 -30.64 38.07 -15.64
C SER A 204 -29.82 36.87 -15.16
N ASP A 205 -29.39 36.89 -13.91
CA ASP A 205 -28.56 35.88 -13.22
C ASP A 205 -27.04 36.09 -13.27
N SER A 206 -26.62 37.33 -13.07
CA SER A 206 -25.24 37.67 -12.68
C SER A 206 -24.95 37.54 -11.18
N ASN A 207 -25.87 37.00 -10.36
CA ASN A 207 -25.81 37.16 -8.90
C ASN A 207 -25.77 35.84 -8.09
N VAL A 208 -25.27 34.73 -8.63
CA VAL A 208 -25.06 33.49 -7.84
C VAL A 208 -23.66 32.90 -7.97
N SER A 209 -22.85 33.30 -8.96
CA SER A 209 -21.54 32.67 -9.21
C SER A 209 -20.34 33.33 -8.51
N ALA A 210 -20.55 34.33 -7.64
CA ALA A 210 -19.43 35.04 -7.00
C ALA A 210 -19.05 34.52 -5.60
N GLU A 211 -19.82 33.62 -4.98
CA GLU A 211 -19.53 33.15 -3.60
C GLU A 211 -18.86 31.77 -3.52
N GLU A 212 -18.90 30.93 -4.55
CA GLU A 212 -18.32 29.56 -4.48
C GLU A 212 -16.84 29.48 -4.94
N GLU A 213 -16.33 30.49 -5.65
CA GLU A 213 -14.97 30.47 -6.21
C GLU A 213 -13.86 30.83 -5.19
N TYR A 214 -14.20 31.23 -3.95
CA TYR A 214 -13.21 31.63 -2.94
C TYR A 214 -12.83 30.57 -1.90
N LYS A 215 -13.34 29.32 -1.99
CA LYS A 215 -13.01 28.25 -1.02
C LYS A 215 -12.16 27.09 -1.53
N PHE A 216 -11.69 27.09 -2.78
CA PHE A 216 -10.87 26.00 -3.32
C PHE A 216 -9.40 26.38 -3.50
N GLY A 217 -8.82 27.05 -2.50
CA GLY A 217 -7.51 27.68 -2.64
C GLY A 217 -6.59 27.70 -1.42
N VAL A 218 -6.87 26.97 -0.33
CA VAL A 218 -5.88 26.72 0.74
C VAL A 218 -6.25 25.44 1.48
N GLU A 219 -5.74 24.28 1.04
CA GLU A 219 -5.49 23.16 1.95
C GLU A 219 -4.52 22.17 1.28
N GLY A 220 -3.27 22.59 1.20
CA GLY A 220 -2.14 21.70 0.96
C GLY A 220 -1.07 22.05 1.98
N SER A 221 -0.68 21.06 2.79
CA SER A 221 0.47 21.03 3.69
C SER A 221 0.30 21.61 5.10
N GLN A 222 -0.14 20.78 6.06
CA GLN A 222 0.41 20.81 7.43
C GLN A 222 0.03 19.55 8.26
N ASP A 223 0.40 18.34 7.83
CA ASP A 223 0.41 17.18 8.74
C ASP A 223 1.86 16.90 9.17
N ASP A 224 2.34 17.70 10.11
CA ASP A 224 3.34 17.30 11.11
C ASP A 224 3.35 18.32 12.26
N VAL A 225 3.51 17.80 13.47
CA VAL A 225 3.67 18.49 14.76
C VAL A 225 2.37 18.90 15.48
N ASN A 226 1.76 17.96 16.20
CA ASN A 226 1.67 18.16 17.65
C ASN A 226 1.46 16.85 18.44
N MET A 227 2.52 16.53 19.16
CA MET A 227 2.62 15.56 20.23
C MET A 227 1.81 16.07 21.44
N THR A 228 0.68 15.43 21.75
CA THR A 228 -0.02 15.65 23.02
C THR A 228 0.46 14.61 24.04
N LEU A 229 1.23 15.10 25.02
CA LEU A 229 1.52 14.37 26.26
C LEU A 229 0.22 14.21 27.07
N PRO A 230 -0.02 13.06 27.73
CA PRO A 230 -1.10 12.93 28.69
C PRO A 230 -0.73 13.61 30.01
N THR A 231 -1.52 14.60 30.40
CA THR A 231 -1.49 15.22 31.72
C THR A 231 -1.96 14.19 32.77
N VAL A 232 -1.04 13.81 33.65
CA VAL A 232 -1.33 13.00 34.84
C VAL A 232 -2.01 13.87 35.89
N THR A 233 -3.19 13.44 36.33
CA THR A 233 -3.80 13.88 37.60
C THR A 233 -3.42 12.90 38.70
N ARG A 234 -2.75 13.46 39.72
CA ARG A 234 -2.47 12.94 41.07
C ARG A 234 -1.23 12.07 41.27
#